data_AF-H2YH11-F1
#
_entry.id   AF-H2YH11-F1
#
_cell.length_a   1.000
_cell.length_b   1.000
_cell.length_c   1.000
_cell.angle_alpha   90.00
_cell.angle_beta   90.00
_cell.angle_gamma   90.00
#
_symmetry.space_group_name_H-M   'P 1'
#
loop_
_entity.id
_entity.type
_entity.pdbx_description
1 polymer ?
#
loop_
_entity_poly.entity_id
_entity_poly.type
_entity_poly.pdbx_seq_one_letter_code
_entity_poly.pdbx_strand_id
1 'polypeptide(L)'
;CGTSFDFHKKIDYLFLVGTEEGKIHKCSKAYSSQFLDTINAHHMSVDAVRWNPFHPDIFISCSADWTVKIWDHNYGNQAMFTFDLNSAVGDVAWAPYSSTVFAAVTADGKKKKGEENVGIDHEIEIAKLDKILSLVREPDNKD
;
A
#
# COMPACT_ATOMS: atom_id res chain seq x y z
N CYS A 1 -12.43 13.84 -1.44
CA CYS A 1 -11.25 14.50 -2.07
C CYS A 1 -10.12 13.49 -2.27
N GLY A 2 -9.10 13.82 -3.07
CA GLY A 2 -7.89 13.00 -3.21
C GLY A 2 -6.95 13.22 -2.03
N THR A 3 -6.52 12.14 -1.38
CA THR A 3 -5.74 12.16 -0.12
C THR A 3 -4.27 11.83 -0.34
N SER A 4 -4.00 10.97 -1.30
CA SER A 4 -2.65 10.50 -1.62
C SER A 4 -2.53 10.22 -3.11
N PHE A 5 -1.30 10.24 -3.64
CA PHE A 5 -1.02 9.87 -5.03
C PHE A 5 0.40 9.34 -5.18
N ASP A 6 0.64 8.54 -6.24
CA ASP A 6 1.98 8.16 -6.66
C ASP A 6 2.02 7.84 -8.17
N PHE A 7 3.13 8.23 -8.82
CA PHE A 7 3.37 7.97 -10.23
C PHE A 7 3.99 6.59 -10.43
N HIS A 8 3.51 5.89 -11.47
CA HIS A 8 4.06 4.61 -11.87
C HIS A 8 5.52 4.78 -12.33
N LYS A 9 6.41 3.89 -11.89
CA LYS A 9 7.86 4.08 -12.07
C LYS A 9 8.36 3.83 -13.51
N LYS A 10 7.60 3.07 -14.32
CA LYS A 10 7.95 2.73 -15.71
C LYS A 10 6.96 3.23 -16.79
N ILE A 11 5.79 3.73 -16.39
CA ILE A 11 4.69 4.06 -17.32
C ILE A 11 4.34 5.52 -17.06
N ASP A 12 4.92 6.41 -17.86
CA ASP A 12 4.97 7.85 -17.60
C ASP A 12 3.60 8.52 -17.44
N TYR A 13 2.58 7.99 -18.12
CA TYR A 13 1.23 8.55 -18.06
C TYR A 13 0.44 8.06 -16.85
N LEU A 14 0.83 6.95 -16.22
CA LEU A 14 0.01 6.27 -15.21
C LEU A 14 0.35 6.76 -13.80
N PHE A 15 -0.68 7.08 -13.02
CA PHE A 15 -0.56 7.37 -11.60
C PHE A 15 -1.78 6.88 -10.82
N LEU A 16 -1.61 6.73 -9.52
CA LEU A 16 -2.67 6.34 -8.59
C LEU A 16 -3.10 7.55 -7.76
N VAL A 17 -4.37 7.58 -7.38
CA VAL A 17 -4.91 8.56 -6.43
C VAL A 17 -5.77 7.81 -5.39
N GLY A 18 -5.40 7.90 -4.12
CA GLY A 18 -6.23 7.48 -3.00
C GLY A 18 -7.28 8.54 -2.65
N THR A 19 -8.42 8.13 -2.10
CA THR A 19 -9.51 9.03 -1.71
C THR A 19 -9.95 8.84 -0.27
N GLU A 20 -10.62 9.85 0.27
CA GLU A 20 -11.25 9.81 1.60
C GLU A 20 -12.34 8.74 1.73
N GLU A 21 -12.93 8.30 0.62
CA GLU A 21 -13.98 7.27 0.57
C GLU A 21 -13.43 5.84 0.57
N GLY A 22 -12.11 5.66 0.61
CA GLY A 22 -11.49 4.33 0.55
C GLY A 22 -11.32 3.78 -0.86
N LYS A 23 -11.44 4.63 -1.89
CA LYS A 23 -11.20 4.23 -3.28
C LYS A 23 -9.78 4.57 -3.71
N ILE A 24 -9.26 3.78 -4.64
CA ILE A 24 -8.04 4.09 -5.37
C ILE A 24 -8.40 4.23 -6.85
N HIS A 25 -8.16 5.39 -7.42
CA HIS A 25 -8.35 5.65 -8.84
C HIS A 25 -7.03 5.46 -9.60
N LYS A 26 -7.09 4.73 -10.71
CA LYS A 26 -6.02 4.71 -11.71
C LYS A 26 -6.27 5.85 -12.68
N CYS A 27 -5.29 6.72 -12.86
CA CYS A 27 -5.43 7.95 -13.63
C CYS A 27 -4.37 8.02 -14.74
N SER A 28 -4.66 8.81 -15.78
CA SER A 28 -3.72 9.09 -16.87
C SER A 28 -3.41 10.58 -16.97
N LYS A 29 -2.14 10.95 -17.19
CA LYS A 29 -1.75 12.33 -17.51
C LYS A 29 -2.34 12.81 -18.83
N ALA A 30 -2.61 11.90 -19.77
CA ALA A 30 -3.14 12.23 -21.09
C ALA A 30 -4.67 12.39 -21.11
N TYR A 31 -5.37 11.79 -20.13
CA TYR A 31 -6.83 11.79 -20.05
C TYR A 31 -7.27 12.21 -18.65
N SER A 32 -7.45 13.51 -18.44
CA SER A 32 -7.84 14.07 -17.14
C SER A 32 -9.33 14.00 -16.84
N SER A 33 -10.16 13.75 -17.87
CA SER A 33 -11.62 13.78 -17.75
C SER A 33 -12.23 12.50 -17.18
N GLN A 34 -11.47 11.41 -17.14
CA GLN A 34 -11.96 10.11 -16.65
C GLN A 34 -10.84 9.32 -15.99
N PHE A 35 -11.21 8.50 -15.02
CA PHE A 35 -10.31 7.51 -14.45
C PHE A 35 -10.17 6.32 -15.40
N LEU A 36 -8.98 5.76 -15.48
CA LEU A 36 -8.73 4.50 -16.20
C LEU A 36 -9.43 3.33 -15.50
N ASP A 37 -9.46 3.37 -14.17
CA ASP A 37 -10.07 2.34 -13.33
C ASP A 37 -10.36 2.89 -11.92
N THR A 38 -11.20 2.20 -11.16
CA THR A 38 -11.51 2.50 -9.76
C THR A 38 -11.57 1.22 -8.93
N ILE A 39 -10.74 1.17 -7.90
CA ILE A 39 -10.62 0.06 -6.96
C ILE A 39 -11.32 0.46 -5.66
N ASN A 40 -12.28 -0.35 -5.20
CA ASN A 40 -12.86 -0.22 -3.85
C ASN A 40 -11.87 -0.85 -2.86
N ALA A 41 -10.87 -0.08 -2.45
CA ALA A 41 -9.68 -0.59 -1.80
C ALA A 41 -9.85 -0.78 -0.28
N HIS A 42 -10.47 0.20 0.37
CA HIS A 42 -10.58 0.35 1.81
C HIS A 42 -11.99 0.83 2.20
N HIS A 43 -12.34 0.72 3.47
CA HIS A 43 -13.63 1.20 4.00
C HIS A 43 -13.57 2.63 4.55
N MET A 44 -12.37 3.21 4.63
CA MET A 44 -12.09 4.57 5.10
C MET A 44 -11.02 5.22 4.24
N SER A 45 -10.62 6.46 4.56
CA SER A 45 -9.59 7.24 3.85
C SER A 45 -8.35 6.41 3.48
N VAL A 46 -7.91 6.51 2.23
CA VAL A 46 -6.64 5.93 1.77
C VAL A 46 -5.53 6.95 2.00
N ASP A 47 -4.80 6.81 3.10
CA ASP A 47 -3.85 7.82 3.56
C ASP A 47 -2.52 7.78 2.79
N ALA A 48 -2.14 6.62 2.26
CA ALA A 48 -1.02 6.51 1.34
C ALA A 48 -1.22 5.45 0.26
N VAL A 49 -0.66 5.72 -0.92
CA VAL A 49 -0.47 4.77 -2.03
C VAL A 49 0.97 4.89 -2.53
N ARG A 50 1.66 3.76 -2.75
CA ARG A 50 3.06 3.74 -3.24
C ARG A 50 3.29 2.59 -4.21
N TRP A 51 3.80 2.89 -5.39
CA TRP A 51 4.30 1.89 -6.32
C TRP A 51 5.55 1.22 -5.75
N ASN A 52 5.66 -0.10 -5.94
CA ASN A 52 6.85 -0.84 -5.57
C ASN A 52 8.02 -0.44 -6.50
N PRO A 53 9.21 -0.12 -5.94
CA PRO A 53 10.34 0.33 -6.76
C PRO A 53 10.99 -0.77 -7.59
N PHE A 54 10.75 -2.05 -7.27
CA PHE A 54 11.34 -3.21 -7.94
C PHE A 54 10.37 -3.91 -8.90
N HIS A 55 9.10 -4.04 -8.51
CA HIS A 55 8.05 -4.68 -9.31
C HIS A 55 7.04 -3.65 -9.80
N PRO A 56 7.08 -3.25 -11.08
CA PRO A 56 6.28 -2.13 -11.60
C PRO A 56 4.78 -2.34 -11.46
N ASP A 57 4.32 -3.59 -11.52
CA ASP A 57 2.90 -3.92 -11.46
C ASP A 57 2.32 -3.90 -10.03
N ILE A 58 3.20 -3.83 -9.03
CA ILE A 58 2.83 -3.94 -7.62
C ILE A 58 2.76 -2.56 -6.97
N PHE A 59 1.71 -2.33 -6.18
CA PHE A 59 1.63 -1.17 -5.29
C PHE A 59 1.07 -1.55 -3.93
N ILE A 60 1.30 -0.67 -2.94
CA ILE A 60 0.78 -0.79 -1.58
C ILE A 60 -0.12 0.39 -1.28
N SER A 61 -1.11 0.17 -0.42
CA SER A 61 -1.96 1.21 0.14
C SER A 61 -2.17 1.00 1.64
N CYS A 62 -2.45 2.07 2.36
CA CYS A 62 -2.85 2.02 3.77
C CYS A 62 -4.02 2.96 4.06
N SER A 63 -4.69 2.71 5.18
CA SER A 63 -5.91 3.44 5.52
C SER A 63 -6.13 3.56 7.03
N ALA A 64 -6.92 4.56 7.39
CA ALA A 64 -7.61 4.68 8.66
C ALA A 64 -8.53 3.48 8.99
N ASP A 65 -8.84 2.59 8.04
CA ASP A 65 -9.55 1.32 8.29
C ASP A 65 -8.69 0.22 8.94
N TRP A 66 -7.47 0.60 9.35
CA TRP A 66 -6.46 -0.22 10.04
C TRP A 66 -5.72 -1.21 9.16
N THR A 67 -6.00 -1.21 7.86
CA THR A 67 -5.40 -2.17 6.95
C THR A 67 -4.33 -1.58 6.05
N VAL A 68 -3.32 -2.40 5.79
CA VAL A 68 -2.37 -2.23 4.69
C VAL A 68 -2.67 -3.30 3.65
N LYS A 69 -2.77 -2.90 2.38
CA LYS A 69 -3.11 -3.81 1.28
C LYS A 69 -2.06 -3.74 0.19
N ILE A 70 -1.75 -4.90 -0.40
CA ILE A 70 -0.84 -5.03 -1.54
C ILE A 70 -1.64 -5.51 -2.74
N TRP A 71 -1.34 -4.91 -3.88
CA TRP A 71 -2.12 -5.03 -5.10
C TRP A 71 -1.19 -5.30 -6.27
N ASP A 72 -1.68 -6.08 -7.22
CA ASP A 72 -1.19 -6.11 -8.58
C ASP A 72 -2.20 -5.35 -9.43
N HIS A 73 -1.77 -4.26 -10.06
CA HIS A 73 -2.69 -3.40 -10.81
C HIS A 73 -3.22 -4.02 -12.12
N ASN A 74 -2.70 -5.18 -12.54
CA ASN A 74 -3.17 -5.96 -13.67
C ASN A 74 -4.02 -7.16 -13.25
N TYR A 75 -3.96 -7.57 -11.98
CA TYR A 75 -4.64 -8.77 -11.47
C TYR A 75 -5.94 -8.45 -10.71
N GLY A 76 -6.89 -7.82 -11.41
CA GLY A 76 -8.23 -7.52 -10.89
C GLY A 76 -8.26 -6.53 -9.71
N ASN A 77 -9.46 -6.08 -9.34
CA ASN A 77 -9.64 -5.10 -8.26
C ASN A 77 -9.67 -5.77 -6.87
N GLN A 78 -8.79 -6.75 -6.66
CA GLN A 78 -8.68 -7.53 -5.41
C GLN A 78 -7.28 -7.41 -4.82
N ALA A 79 -7.20 -7.24 -3.51
CA ALA A 79 -5.93 -7.19 -2.81
C ALA A 79 -5.28 -8.59 -2.80
N MET A 80 -4.01 -8.67 -3.20
CA MET A 80 -3.21 -9.90 -3.07
C MET A 80 -2.97 -10.25 -1.61
N PHE A 81 -2.71 -9.22 -0.79
CA PHE A 81 -2.48 -9.35 0.63
C PHE A 81 -3.20 -8.23 1.39
N THR A 82 -3.69 -8.55 2.57
CA THR A 82 -4.25 -7.59 3.53
C THR A 82 -3.61 -7.85 4.89
N PHE A 83 -3.06 -6.81 5.51
CA PHE A 83 -2.52 -6.81 6.86
C PHE A 83 -3.42 -5.94 7.71
N ASP A 84 -3.90 -6.45 8.83
CA ASP A 84 -4.65 -5.69 9.83
C ASP A 84 -3.68 -5.34 10.97
N LEU A 85 -3.47 -4.04 11.20
CA LEU A 85 -2.56 -3.53 12.22
C LEU A 85 -3.31 -3.10 13.50
N ASN A 86 -4.64 -3.28 13.53
CA ASN A 86 -5.52 -2.92 14.65
C ASN A 86 -5.45 -1.43 15.09
N SER A 87 -4.90 -0.55 14.25
CA SER A 87 -4.83 0.90 14.47
C SER A 87 -4.74 1.61 13.12
N ALA A 88 -5.21 2.86 13.07
CA ALA A 88 -5.21 3.68 11.87
C ALA A 88 -3.79 3.84 11.31
N VAL A 89 -3.63 3.56 10.02
CA VAL A 89 -2.32 3.59 9.36
C VAL A 89 -2.20 4.85 8.52
N GLY A 90 -1.32 5.77 8.95
CA GLY A 90 -1.19 7.10 8.33
C GLY A 90 -0.23 7.15 7.14
N ASP A 91 0.76 6.25 7.08
CA ASP A 91 1.69 6.18 5.94
C ASP A 91 2.31 4.78 5.80
N VAL A 92 2.78 4.49 4.59
CA VAL A 92 3.55 3.27 4.26
C VAL A 92 4.69 3.58 3.29
N ALA A 93 5.80 2.86 3.43
CA ALA A 93 6.95 2.97 2.54
C ALA A 93 7.62 1.62 2.28
N TRP A 94 7.96 1.36 1.02
CA TRP A 94 8.79 0.21 0.63
C TRP A 94 10.24 0.39 1.08
N ALA A 95 10.89 -0.69 1.48
CA ALA A 95 12.32 -0.67 1.76
C ALA A 95 13.12 -0.43 0.47
N PRO A 96 14.16 0.43 0.49
CA PRO A 96 14.93 0.73 -0.72
C PRO A 96 15.86 -0.40 -1.17
N TYR A 97 16.03 -1.43 -0.35
CA TYR A 97 16.93 -2.58 -0.58
C TYR A 97 16.19 -3.92 -0.67
N SER A 98 14.86 -3.94 -0.54
CA SER A 98 14.09 -5.17 -0.62
C SER A 98 12.70 -4.93 -1.18
N SER A 99 12.31 -5.72 -2.18
CA SER A 99 11.00 -5.64 -2.82
C SER A 99 9.85 -6.17 -1.97
N THR A 100 10.15 -6.86 -0.87
CA THR A 100 9.16 -7.55 -0.01
C THR A 100 9.10 -7.01 1.42
N VAL A 101 9.89 -5.97 1.71
CA VAL A 101 9.89 -5.32 3.03
C VAL A 101 9.28 -3.94 2.88
N PHE A 102 8.40 -3.59 3.81
CA PHE A 102 7.84 -2.26 3.94
C PHE A 102 7.69 -1.87 5.40
N ALA A 103 7.57 -0.58 5.65
CA ALA A 103 7.24 0.00 6.94
C ALA A 103 5.86 0.65 6.88
N ALA A 104 5.11 0.56 7.98
CA ALA A 104 3.81 1.21 8.17
C ALA A 104 3.84 2.04 9.45
N VAL A 105 3.20 3.21 9.44
CA VAL A 105 3.10 4.10 10.60
C VAL A 105 1.69 4.07 11.14
N THR A 106 1.52 3.64 12.39
CA THR A 106 0.22 3.61 13.07
C THR A 106 0.02 4.83 13.98
N ALA A 107 -1.23 5.22 14.20
CA ALA A 107 -1.60 6.29 15.13
C ALA A 107 -1.45 5.86 16.60
N ASP A 108 -1.64 4.58 16.91
CA ASP A 108 -1.45 4.05 18.25
C ASP A 108 -0.15 3.23 18.32
N GLY A 109 0.69 3.57 19.30
CA GLY A 109 1.75 2.67 19.76
C GLY A 109 1.15 1.45 20.48
N LYS A 110 1.76 0.27 20.31
CA LYS A 110 1.46 -0.94 21.08
C LYS A 110 1.68 -0.65 22.55
N LYS A 111 0.61 -0.31 23.27
CA LYS A 111 0.64 -0.22 24.73
C LYS A 111 1.02 -1.58 25.29
N LYS A 112 2.23 -1.71 25.85
CA LYS A 112 2.54 -2.85 26.69
C LYS A 112 1.61 -2.81 27.90
N LYS A 113 1.03 -3.96 28.24
CA LYS A 113 0.10 -4.11 29.36
C LYS A 113 0.81 -3.69 30.66
N GLY A 114 0.59 -2.45 31.12
CA GLY A 114 1.18 -1.92 32.35
C GLY A 114 1.61 -0.44 32.33
N GLU A 115 1.59 0.25 31.18
CA GLU A 115 1.97 1.67 31.11
C GLU A 115 0.73 2.57 31.05
N GLU A 116 0.46 3.32 32.13
CA GLU A 116 -0.53 4.40 32.15
C GLU A 116 0.14 5.71 31.71
N ASN A 117 -0.35 6.25 30.59
CA ASN A 117 -0.20 7.64 30.12
C ASN A 117 1.22 8.14 29.80
N VAL A 118 1.65 7.94 28.56
CA VAL A 118 2.62 8.85 27.89
C VAL A 118 2.32 8.89 26.39
N GLY A 119 2.09 10.09 25.83
CA GLY A 119 2.21 10.41 24.40
C GLY A 119 1.20 9.77 23.41
N ILE A 120 0.84 10.51 22.37
CA ILE A 120 0.44 9.89 21.09
C ILE A 120 1.77 9.62 20.38
N ASP A 121 2.36 8.46 20.63
CA ASP A 121 3.60 8.05 19.97
C ASP A 121 3.24 7.26 18.71
N HIS A 122 3.63 7.77 17.55
CA HIS A 122 3.54 7.03 16.28
C HIS A 122 4.55 5.87 16.28
N GLU A 123 4.10 4.64 16.12
CA GLU A 123 4.98 3.46 16.02
C GLU A 123 5.18 3.05 14.56
N ILE A 124 6.41 2.60 14.23
CA ILE A 124 6.75 2.07 12.92
C ILE A 124 6.70 0.54 12.99
N GLU A 125 5.76 -0.07 12.29
CA GLU A 125 5.68 -1.52 12.12
C GLU A 125 6.41 -1.94 10.84
N ILE A 126 7.42 -2.82 10.97
CA ILE A 126 8.14 -3.39 9.84
C ILE A 126 7.50 -4.73 9.48
N ALA A 127 6.92 -4.80 8.28
CA ALA A 127 6.37 -6.03 7.74
C ALA A 127 7.34 -6.64 6.72
N LYS A 128 7.53 -7.95 6.83
CA LYS A 128 8.31 -8.75 5.88
C LYS A 128 7.42 -9.82 5.26
N LEU A 129 7.30 -9.80 3.94
CA LEU A 129 6.51 -10.76 3.18
C LEU A 129 7.34 -11.95 2.72
N ASP A 130 7.58 -12.90 3.63
CA ASP A 130 8.28 -14.15 3.29
C ASP A 130 7.46 -15.05 2.33
N LYS A 131 6.14 -14.82 2.19
CA LYS A 131 5.23 -15.55 1.27
C LYS A 131 5.30 -15.12 -0.20
N ILE A 132 5.76 -13.91 -0.52
CA ILE A 132 5.87 -13.44 -1.92
C ILE A 132 7.07 -14.11 -2.63
N LEU A 133 8.14 -14.42 -1.88
CA LEU A 133 9.33 -15.11 -2.40
C LEU A 133 9.04 -16.49 -2.99
N SER A 134 7.98 -17.18 -2.55
CA SER A 134 7.59 -18.47 -3.15
C SER A 134 6.77 -18.33 -4.44
N LEU A 135 6.14 -17.18 -4.67
CA LEU A 135 5.30 -16.93 -5.85
C LEU A 135 6.06 -16.26 -6.99
N VAL A 136 7.16 -15.56 -6.70
CA VAL A 136 8.04 -14.90 -7.70
C VAL A 136 9.19 -15.82 -8.18
N ARG A 137 9.27 -17.07 -7.70
CA ARG A 137 10.13 -18.08 -8.34
C ARG A 137 9.51 -18.48 -9.68
N GLU A 138 9.84 -17.72 -10.72
CA GLU A 138 9.72 -18.13 -12.12
C GLU A 138 10.59 -19.38 -12.39
N PRO A 139 10.22 -20.20 -13.39
CA PRO A 139 10.56 -21.62 -13.44
C PRO A 139 12.05 -21.86 -13.53
N ASP A 140 12.51 -22.90 -12.85
CA ASP A 140 13.88 -23.41 -12.95
C ASP A 140 14.28 -23.47 -14.43
N ASN A 141 15.20 -22.59 -14.84
CA ASN A 141 15.86 -22.70 -16.12
C ASN A 141 16.77 -23.93 -16.02
N LYS A 142 16.22 -25.09 -16.41
CA LYS A 142 16.97 -26.34 -16.51
C LYS A 142 17.72 -26.31 -17.84
N ASP A 143 19.03 -26.18 -17.74
CA ASP A 143 19.99 -26.63 -18.76
C ASP A 143 19.81 -28.13 -19.04
#